data_AF-A0A7S3D093-F1
#
_entry.id   AF-A0A7S3D093-F1
#
_cell.length_a   1.000
_cell.length_b   1.000
_cell.length_c   1.000
_cell.angle_alpha   90.00
_cell.angle_beta   90.00
_cell.angle_gamma   90.00
#
_symmetry.space_group_name_H-M   'P 1'
#
loop_
_entity.id
_entity.type
_entity.pdbx_description
1 polymer ?
#
loop_
_entity_poly.entity_id
_entity_poly.type
_entity_poly.pdbx_seq_one_letter_code
_entity_poly.pdbx_strand_id
1 'polypeptide(L)'
;ESSRGEGGKSLPVAIGAVTDEVARVHALNVLRHIFRDSVFNLSLFPLIGEAVKCACEGLKSNSWGVVNASTMLFAALVQRVVGSKRVRDEHSSANGITSFEFFSRFPSLYSYFAEALAEATEDMQIEKVVTADGAAGPQRLHPGLQPVLVLLSRLQPPPSEAVNDPYSITAFYESIRKCSSLRQHHGRTMASRALLCTIPGDQLQTKYEEILRSIPTSVEECLRTRTLNTVHGTLLQLECIAREHPFRNTLKVTPSLAGLFVGVSYLQDTRVLDCPPVRATFMEVCTAL
;
A
#
# COMPACT_ATOMS: atom_id res chain seq x y z
N GLU A 1 64.80 -23.83 -27.18
CA GLU A 1 63.69 -23.10 -27.83
C GLU A 1 62.39 -23.65 -27.25
N SER A 2 61.81 -23.16 -26.15
CA SER A 2 61.22 -21.84 -25.86
C SER A 2 60.20 -21.36 -26.88
N SER A 3 58.91 -21.59 -26.59
CA SER A 3 57.91 -20.51 -26.59
C SER A 3 56.59 -20.98 -25.99
N ARG A 4 56.35 -20.55 -24.75
CA ARG A 4 55.04 -20.41 -24.11
C ARG A 4 54.10 -19.61 -25.02
N GLY A 5 52.88 -20.11 -25.23
CA GLY A 5 51.76 -19.35 -25.76
C GLY A 5 50.66 -19.28 -24.71
N GLU A 6 50.78 -18.34 -23.77
CA GLU A 6 49.68 -17.91 -22.91
C GLU A 6 48.62 -17.24 -23.78
N GLY A 7 47.67 -18.03 -24.28
CA GLY A 7 46.44 -17.52 -24.88
C GLY A 7 45.47 -17.12 -23.79
N GLY A 8 45.72 -15.97 -23.16
CA GLY A 8 44.73 -15.30 -22.32
C GLY A 8 43.42 -15.18 -23.09
N LYS A 9 42.39 -15.94 -22.69
CA LYS A 9 41.03 -15.70 -23.14
C LYS A 9 40.57 -14.40 -22.52
N SER A 10 40.92 -13.29 -23.18
CA SER A 10 40.26 -12.02 -22.97
C SER A 10 38.75 -12.27 -23.10
N LEU A 11 38.02 -12.09 -22.00
CA LEU A 11 36.56 -12.02 -22.04
C LEU A 11 36.21 -11.00 -23.13
N PRO A 12 35.40 -11.35 -24.14
CA PRO A 12 34.97 -10.37 -25.11
C PRO A 12 34.04 -9.41 -24.38
N VAL A 13 34.60 -8.30 -23.88
CA VAL A 13 33.84 -7.12 -23.51
C VAL A 13 33.46 -6.45 -24.83
N ALA A 14 32.54 -7.10 -25.54
CA ALA A 14 31.76 -6.45 -26.58
C ALA A 14 30.87 -5.45 -25.84
N ILE A 15 31.35 -4.22 -25.68
CA ILE A 15 30.47 -3.08 -25.39
C ILE A 15 29.71 -2.83 -26.68
N GLY A 16 28.78 -3.72 -27.01
CA GLY A 16 27.70 -3.38 -27.92
C GLY A 16 27.04 -2.12 -27.38
N ALA A 17 26.56 -1.25 -28.29
CA ALA A 17 25.92 0.01 -27.91
C ALA A 17 24.93 -0.25 -26.76
N VAL A 18 25.26 0.24 -25.57
CA VAL A 18 24.40 0.09 -24.40
C VAL A 18 23.12 0.82 -24.75
N THR A 19 22.03 0.08 -24.89
CA THR A 19 20.72 0.71 -25.10
C THR A 19 20.40 1.55 -23.86
N ASP A 20 19.67 2.65 -24.04
CA ASP A 20 19.23 3.49 -22.92
C ASP A 20 18.55 2.67 -21.81
N GLU A 21 17.79 1.63 -22.19
CA GLU A 21 17.17 0.70 -21.25
C GLU A 21 18.20 -0.08 -20.41
N VAL A 22 19.22 -0.65 -21.02
CA VAL A 22 20.27 -1.41 -20.31
C VAL A 22 21.05 -0.48 -19.38
N ALA A 23 21.36 0.75 -19.82
CA ALA A 23 21.99 1.76 -18.97
C ALA A 23 21.12 2.10 -17.76
N ARG A 24 19.82 2.34 -17.95
CA ARG A 24 18.86 2.62 -16.87
C ARG A 24 18.76 1.47 -15.87
N VAL A 25 18.68 0.22 -16.34
CA VAL A 25 18.65 -0.96 -15.48
C VAL A 25 19.93 -1.06 -14.64
N HIS A 26 21.09 -0.83 -15.23
CA HIS A 26 22.36 -0.82 -14.49
C HIS A 26 22.42 0.32 -13.48
N ALA A 27 22.01 1.54 -13.85
CA ALA A 27 21.98 2.68 -12.95
C ALA A 27 21.10 2.42 -11.71
N LEU A 28 19.89 1.89 -11.90
CA LEU A 28 18.97 1.53 -10.81
C LEU A 28 19.57 0.48 -9.88
N ASN A 29 20.26 -0.52 -10.42
CA ASN A 29 20.94 -1.54 -9.62
C ASN A 29 22.15 -0.97 -8.86
N VAL A 30 22.93 -0.07 -9.47
CA VAL A 30 24.03 0.63 -8.79
C VAL A 30 23.48 1.46 -7.63
N LEU A 31 22.42 2.25 -7.85
CA LEU A 31 21.74 2.99 -6.78
C LEU A 31 21.30 2.07 -5.66
N ARG A 32 20.71 0.92 -5.98
CA ARG A 32 20.29 -0.07 -4.98
C ARG A 32 21.48 -0.56 -4.14
N HIS A 33 22.62 -0.85 -4.75
CA HIS A 33 23.81 -1.27 -4.01
C HIS A 33 24.31 -0.16 -3.09
N ILE A 34 24.39 1.08 -3.59
CA ILE A 34 24.82 2.26 -2.83
C ILE A 34 23.89 2.51 -1.63
N PHE A 35 22.56 2.48 -1.80
CA PHE A 35 21.60 2.69 -0.71
C PHE A 35 21.52 1.54 0.30
N ARG A 36 22.02 0.34 -0.05
CA ARG A 36 22.11 -0.78 0.89
C ARG A 36 23.37 -0.77 1.72
N ASP A 37 24.40 -0.07 1.27
CA ASP A 37 25.67 0.01 1.96
C ASP A 37 25.57 0.96 3.17
N SER A 38 25.89 0.44 4.35
CA SER A 38 25.80 1.18 5.61
C SER A 38 26.83 2.30 5.72
N VAL A 39 27.93 2.22 4.96
CA VAL A 39 28.97 3.28 4.92
C VAL A 39 28.38 4.61 4.46
N PHE A 40 27.40 4.57 3.56
CA PHE A 40 26.75 5.77 3.03
C PHE A 40 25.48 6.16 3.80
N ASN A 41 25.26 5.64 5.01
CA ASN A 41 24.03 5.87 5.76
C ASN A 41 23.69 7.35 5.96
N LEU A 42 24.66 8.11 6.50
CA LEU A 42 24.48 9.52 6.80
C LEU A 42 24.49 10.37 5.53
N SER A 43 25.45 10.13 4.63
CA SER A 43 25.66 10.96 3.44
C SER A 43 24.51 10.89 2.44
N LEU A 44 23.81 9.75 2.34
CA LEU A 44 22.69 9.58 1.40
C LEU A 44 21.32 9.83 2.03
N PHE A 45 21.24 10.03 3.35
CA PHE A 45 19.98 10.26 4.02
C PHE A 45 19.15 11.41 3.38
N PRO A 46 19.74 12.57 3.02
CA PRO A 46 19.01 13.65 2.35
C PRO A 46 18.47 13.29 0.96
N LEU A 47 19.03 12.27 0.30
CA LEU A 47 18.68 11.87 -1.07
C LEU A 47 17.61 10.77 -1.12
N ILE A 48 17.20 10.22 0.04
CA ILE A 48 16.23 9.12 0.09
C ILE A 48 14.90 9.51 -0.55
N GLY A 49 14.38 10.71 -0.27
CA GLY A 49 13.11 11.16 -0.84
C GLY A 49 13.11 11.13 -2.37
N GLU A 50 14.16 11.68 -2.98
CA GLU A 50 14.32 11.67 -4.44
C GLU A 50 14.60 10.27 -5.01
N ALA A 51 15.33 9.43 -4.28
CA ALA A 51 15.54 8.04 -4.68
C ALA A 51 14.24 7.22 -4.66
N VAL A 52 13.35 7.46 -3.69
CA VAL A 52 12.03 6.82 -3.63
C VAL A 52 11.19 7.25 -4.83
N LYS A 53 11.15 8.55 -5.16
CA LYS A 53 10.46 9.06 -6.36
C LYS A 53 11.04 8.42 -7.62
N CYS A 54 12.36 8.38 -7.77
CA CYS A 54 13.03 7.75 -8.90
C CYS A 54 12.63 6.28 -9.07
N ALA A 55 12.59 5.52 -7.98
CA ALA A 55 12.13 4.13 -8.01
C ALA A 55 10.64 4.03 -8.40
N CYS A 56 9.78 4.90 -7.86
CA CYS A 56 8.36 4.95 -8.23
C CYS A 56 8.15 5.29 -9.71
N GLU A 57 8.91 6.21 -10.28
CA GLU A 57 8.86 6.52 -11.72
C GLU A 57 9.30 5.34 -12.58
N GLY A 58 10.35 4.62 -12.16
CA GLY A 58 10.79 3.42 -12.86
C GLY A 58 9.75 2.28 -12.82
N LEU A 59 8.91 2.20 -11.79
CA LEU A 59 7.79 1.25 -11.71
C LEU A 59 6.67 1.55 -12.72
N LYS A 60 6.59 2.78 -13.23
CA LYS A 60 5.63 3.17 -14.28
C LYS A 60 6.13 2.80 -15.70
N SER A 61 7.33 2.24 -15.84
CA SER A 61 7.93 1.92 -17.14
C SER A 61 7.24 0.77 -17.86
N ASN A 62 7.25 0.80 -19.20
CA ASN A 62 6.83 -0.33 -20.04
C ASN A 62 7.94 -1.40 -20.19
N SER A 63 9.18 -1.10 -19.78
CA SER A 63 10.27 -2.09 -19.77
C SER A 63 10.19 -2.93 -18.49
N TRP A 64 10.02 -4.23 -18.66
CA TRP A 64 10.05 -5.18 -17.54
C TRP A 64 11.39 -5.13 -16.78
N GLY A 65 12.51 -4.95 -17.48
CA GLY A 65 13.83 -4.82 -16.86
C GLY A 65 13.92 -3.61 -15.94
N VAL A 66 13.41 -2.45 -16.38
CA VAL A 66 13.36 -1.22 -15.58
C VAL A 66 12.42 -1.38 -14.40
N VAL A 67 11.22 -1.97 -14.59
CA VAL A 67 10.27 -2.22 -13.50
C VAL A 67 10.87 -3.13 -12.43
N ASN A 68 11.55 -4.22 -12.83
CA ASN A 68 12.19 -5.14 -11.90
C ASN A 68 13.33 -4.46 -11.11
N ALA A 69 14.23 -3.76 -11.79
CA ALA A 69 15.33 -3.04 -11.13
C ALA A 69 14.80 -1.95 -10.17
N SER A 70 13.74 -1.25 -10.56
CA SER A 70 13.08 -0.23 -9.74
C SER A 70 12.38 -0.85 -8.53
N THR A 71 11.74 -2.01 -8.69
CA THR A 71 11.14 -2.78 -7.58
C THR A 71 12.19 -3.14 -6.54
N MET A 72 13.36 -3.60 -7.00
CA MET A 72 14.47 -3.96 -6.12
C MET A 72 15.09 -2.76 -5.39
N LEU A 73 15.21 -1.61 -6.07
CA LEU A 73 15.64 -0.34 -5.46
C LEU A 73 14.61 0.15 -4.43
N PHE A 74 13.33 0.16 -4.81
CA PHE A 74 12.22 0.56 -3.95
C PHE A 74 12.19 -0.27 -2.66
N ALA A 75 12.29 -1.60 -2.75
CA ALA A 75 12.32 -2.48 -1.60
C ALA A 75 13.51 -2.18 -0.67
N ALA A 76 14.69 -1.89 -1.23
CA ALA A 76 15.87 -1.51 -0.44
C ALA A 76 15.67 -0.17 0.29
N LEU A 77 15.06 0.82 -0.38
CA LEU A 77 14.75 2.13 0.20
C LEU A 77 13.69 2.03 1.31
N VAL A 78 12.61 1.28 1.09
CA VAL A 78 11.57 1.03 2.11
C VAL A 78 12.19 0.38 3.35
N GLN A 79 13.02 -0.65 3.18
CA GLN A 79 13.71 -1.31 4.28
C GLN A 79 14.63 -0.36 5.04
N ARG A 80 15.31 0.54 4.33
CA ARG A 80 16.21 1.54 4.92
C ARG A 80 15.45 2.58 5.74
N VAL A 81 14.30 3.03 5.26
CA VAL A 81 13.53 4.11 5.89
C VAL A 81 12.69 3.62 7.06
N VAL A 82 12.00 2.49 6.90
CA VAL A 82 11.13 1.94 7.95
C VAL A 82 11.92 1.13 8.98
N GLY A 83 13.10 0.64 8.58
CA GLY A 83 13.98 -0.17 9.42
C GLY A 83 13.78 -1.67 9.21
N SER A 84 14.71 -2.45 9.77
CA SER A 84 14.63 -3.91 9.77
C SER A 84 13.63 -4.41 10.82
N LYS A 85 12.99 -5.55 10.53
CA LYS A 85 12.15 -6.30 11.47
C LYS A 85 12.86 -6.47 12.83
N ARG A 86 12.30 -5.90 13.89
CA ARG A 86 12.68 -6.20 15.29
C ARG A 86 11.95 -7.45 15.80
N VAL A 87 10.78 -7.75 15.24
CA VAL A 87 9.93 -8.92 15.54
C VAL A 87 9.56 -9.66 14.25
N ARG A 88 9.29 -10.98 14.33
CA ARG A 88 8.98 -11.85 13.17
C ARG A 88 7.82 -11.34 12.31
N ASP A 89 6.81 -10.75 12.94
CA ASP A 89 5.64 -10.19 12.29
C ASP A 89 5.99 -8.89 11.53
N GLU A 90 5.70 -8.84 10.24
CA GLU A 90 6.06 -7.70 9.37
C GLU A 90 5.40 -6.39 9.79
N HIS A 91 4.18 -6.47 10.32
CA HIS A 91 3.30 -5.33 10.57
C HIS A 91 3.27 -4.89 12.04
N SER A 92 4.02 -5.57 12.91
CA SER A 92 4.15 -5.22 14.31
C SER A 92 4.55 -3.75 14.52
N SER A 93 3.84 -3.07 15.42
CA SER A 93 4.15 -1.69 15.85
C SER A 93 5.59 -1.48 16.35
N ALA A 94 6.28 -2.54 16.79
CA ALA A 94 7.69 -2.49 17.18
C ALA A 94 8.66 -2.31 15.99
N ASN A 95 8.18 -2.50 14.75
CA ASN A 95 8.99 -2.65 13.54
C ASN A 95 8.92 -1.46 12.56
N GLY A 96 8.18 -0.39 12.87
CA GLY A 96 7.98 0.72 11.95
C GLY A 96 8.11 2.09 12.61
N ILE A 97 8.40 3.09 11.78
CA ILE A 97 8.34 4.51 12.15
C ILE A 97 6.92 5.04 11.98
N THR A 98 6.56 6.08 12.72
CA THR A 98 5.26 6.73 12.53
C THR A 98 5.22 7.47 11.19
N SER A 99 4.02 7.62 10.63
CA SER A 99 3.80 8.47 9.46
C SER A 99 4.28 9.91 9.68
N PHE A 100 4.09 10.46 10.87
CA PHE A 100 4.63 11.76 11.27
C PHE A 100 6.17 11.84 11.15
N GLU A 101 6.88 10.86 11.72
CA GLU A 101 8.34 10.78 11.65
C GLU A 101 8.84 10.61 10.21
N PHE A 102 8.12 9.83 9.40
CA PHE A 102 8.44 9.62 7.99
C PHE A 102 8.37 10.92 7.19
N PHE A 103 7.25 11.64 7.22
CA PHE A 103 7.10 12.87 6.43
C PHE A 103 7.91 14.04 6.99
N SER A 104 8.18 14.08 8.29
CA SER A 104 9.13 15.04 8.87
C SER A 104 10.54 14.86 8.31
N ARG A 105 10.96 13.61 8.04
CA ARG A 105 12.27 13.30 7.45
C ARG A 105 12.30 13.47 5.93
N PHE A 106 11.20 13.17 5.26
CA PHE A 106 11.09 13.17 3.79
C PHE A 106 9.89 14.00 3.31
N PRO A 107 9.89 15.31 3.57
CA PRO A 107 8.72 16.17 3.31
C PRO A 107 8.31 16.19 1.83
N SER A 108 9.29 16.06 0.92
CA SER A 108 9.04 16.06 -0.53
C SER A 108 8.24 14.83 -1.01
N LEU A 109 8.10 13.79 -0.19
CA LEU A 109 7.27 12.61 -0.49
C LEU A 109 5.79 12.83 -0.15
N TYR A 110 5.46 13.80 0.71
CA TYR A 110 4.07 14.06 1.08
C TYR A 110 3.25 14.52 -0.12
N SER A 111 3.70 15.57 -0.82
CA SER A 111 3.01 16.07 -2.02
C SER A 111 2.98 15.01 -3.12
N TYR A 112 4.09 14.30 -3.34
CA TYR A 112 4.18 13.23 -4.33
C TYR A 112 3.17 12.10 -4.08
N PHE A 113 2.96 11.71 -2.81
CA PHE A 113 1.95 10.69 -2.48
C PHE A 113 0.53 11.23 -2.58
N ALA A 114 0.30 12.48 -2.19
CA ALA A 114 -1.00 13.13 -2.34
C ALA A 114 -1.43 13.17 -3.81
N GLU A 115 -0.52 13.56 -4.71
CA GLU A 115 -0.73 13.58 -6.17
C GLU A 115 -1.06 12.18 -6.70
N ALA A 116 -0.23 11.17 -6.39
CA ALA A 116 -0.46 9.80 -6.84
C ALA A 116 -1.77 9.18 -6.32
N LEU A 117 -2.20 9.55 -5.10
CA LEU A 117 -3.49 9.16 -4.54
C LEU A 117 -4.65 9.88 -5.23
N ALA A 118 -4.52 11.18 -5.50
CA ALA A 118 -5.52 11.96 -6.20
C ALA A 118 -5.78 11.41 -7.61
N GLU A 119 -4.72 11.26 -8.42
CA GLU A 119 -4.75 10.68 -9.77
C GLU A 119 -5.46 9.33 -9.78
N ALA A 120 -5.05 8.42 -8.89
CA ALA A 120 -5.64 7.08 -8.85
C ALA A 120 -7.12 7.09 -8.43
N THR A 121 -7.54 8.04 -7.58
CA THR A 121 -8.96 8.17 -7.20
C THR A 121 -9.81 8.81 -8.29
N GLU A 122 -9.27 9.70 -9.10
CA GLU A 122 -9.94 10.30 -10.25
C GLU A 122 -10.18 9.25 -11.36
N ASP A 123 -9.16 8.45 -11.67
CA ASP A 123 -9.28 7.33 -12.62
C ASP A 123 -10.39 6.34 -12.23
N MET A 124 -10.49 6.03 -10.92
CA MET A 124 -11.56 5.17 -10.40
C MET A 124 -12.96 5.78 -10.54
N GLN A 125 -13.10 7.10 -10.60
CA GLN A 125 -14.38 7.79 -10.81
C GLN A 125 -14.76 7.79 -12.28
N ILE A 126 -13.81 8.03 -13.17
CA ILE A 126 -14.03 8.06 -14.62
C ILE A 126 -14.51 6.68 -15.12
N GLU A 127 -13.88 5.59 -14.68
CA GLU A 127 -14.30 4.24 -15.08
C GLU A 127 -15.73 3.88 -14.62
N LYS A 128 -16.23 4.45 -13.52
CA LYS A 128 -17.61 4.23 -13.06
C LYS A 128 -18.65 4.89 -13.97
N VAL A 129 -18.25 5.91 -14.74
CA VAL A 129 -19.13 6.65 -15.66
C VAL A 129 -19.14 6.03 -17.05
N VAL A 130 -18.11 5.26 -17.43
CA VAL A 130 -17.84 4.90 -18.84
C VAL A 130 -18.45 3.56 -19.30
N THR A 131 -19.19 2.80 -18.50
CA THR A 131 -19.80 1.54 -19.00
C THR A 131 -21.33 1.48 -18.90
N ALA A 132 -22.01 1.73 -20.03
CA ALA A 132 -23.38 1.30 -20.28
C ALA A 132 -23.46 -0.20 -20.65
N ASP A 133 -22.35 -0.82 -21.08
CA ASP A 133 -22.33 -2.15 -21.71
C ASP A 133 -21.79 -3.28 -20.79
N GLY A 134 -21.61 -3.04 -19.49
CA GLY A 134 -21.33 -4.08 -18.49
C GLY A 134 -19.98 -4.81 -18.57
N ALA A 135 -19.24 -4.70 -19.68
CA ALA A 135 -17.94 -5.32 -19.88
C ALA A 135 -16.80 -4.32 -19.62
N ALA A 136 -16.53 -4.02 -18.35
CA ALA A 136 -15.36 -3.24 -18.01
C ALA A 136 -14.09 -4.11 -18.14
N GLY A 137 -13.15 -3.65 -18.96
CA GLY A 137 -11.84 -4.29 -19.16
C GLY A 137 -11.03 -4.44 -17.86
N PRO A 138 -9.83 -5.06 -17.93
CA PRO A 138 -8.98 -5.19 -16.76
C PRO A 138 -8.49 -3.81 -16.32
N GLN A 139 -9.19 -3.18 -15.37
CA GLN A 139 -8.73 -1.99 -14.66
C GLN A 139 -7.39 -2.35 -14.03
N ARG A 140 -6.28 -1.89 -14.60
CA ARG A 140 -4.96 -2.12 -13.98
C ARG A 140 -4.83 -1.15 -12.82
N LEU A 141 -4.25 -1.60 -11.71
CA LEU A 141 -3.89 -0.71 -10.62
C LEU A 141 -2.97 0.38 -11.19
N HIS A 142 -3.26 1.65 -10.94
CA HIS A 142 -2.41 2.76 -11.38
C HIS A 142 -0.96 2.47 -10.93
N PRO A 143 0.04 2.40 -11.85
CA PRO A 143 1.38 1.97 -11.49
C PRO A 143 2.03 2.83 -10.40
N GLY A 144 1.65 4.10 -10.28
CA GLY A 144 2.07 4.99 -9.20
C GLY A 144 1.40 4.72 -7.85
N LEU A 145 0.20 4.12 -7.83
CA LEU A 145 -0.55 3.86 -6.59
C LEU A 145 0.06 2.71 -5.79
N GLN A 146 0.50 1.65 -6.45
CA GLN A 146 1.05 0.46 -5.76
C GLN A 146 2.22 0.78 -4.83
N PRO A 147 3.30 1.47 -5.26
CA PRO A 147 4.40 1.78 -4.36
C PRO A 147 3.98 2.68 -3.20
N VAL A 148 3.05 3.62 -3.42
CA VAL A 148 2.50 4.47 -2.36
C VAL A 148 1.79 3.62 -1.30
N LEU A 149 0.86 2.75 -1.71
CA LEU A 149 0.15 1.87 -0.77
C LEU A 149 1.11 0.93 -0.04
N VAL A 150 2.10 0.37 -0.74
CA VAL A 150 3.11 -0.50 -0.11
C VAL A 150 3.89 0.26 0.95
N LEU A 151 4.39 1.46 0.67
CA LEU A 151 5.16 2.21 1.67
C LEU A 151 4.28 2.61 2.86
N LEU A 152 3.08 3.14 2.61
CA LEU A 152 2.14 3.54 3.67
C LEU A 152 1.72 2.36 4.55
N SER A 153 1.56 1.15 3.98
CA SER A 153 1.26 -0.07 4.74
C SER A 153 2.35 -0.51 5.74
N ARG A 154 3.53 0.12 5.67
CA ARG A 154 4.67 -0.13 6.56
C ARG A 154 4.81 0.93 7.66
N LEU A 155 4.05 2.02 7.58
CA LEU A 155 4.09 3.11 8.54
C LEU A 155 3.13 2.84 9.70
N GLN A 156 3.50 3.34 10.88
CA GLN A 156 2.65 3.31 12.06
C GLN A 156 1.73 4.53 12.09
N PRO A 157 0.56 4.42 12.76
CA PRO A 157 -0.32 5.57 13.01
C PRO A 157 0.43 6.77 13.62
N PRO A 158 -0.01 8.00 13.35
CA PRO A 158 0.57 9.17 13.98
C PRO A 158 0.21 9.18 15.48
N PRO A 159 1.05 9.78 16.34
CA PRO A 159 0.68 10.02 17.72
C PRO A 159 -0.53 10.96 17.79
N SER A 160 -1.45 10.71 18.72
CA SER A 160 -2.67 11.52 18.88
C SER A 160 -2.40 13.01 19.18
N GLU A 161 -1.21 13.33 19.68
CA GLU A 161 -0.78 14.69 20.04
C GLU A 161 -0.10 15.46 18.89
N ALA A 162 -0.09 14.93 17.67
CA ALA A 162 0.46 15.60 16.47
C ALA A 162 -0.41 16.79 15.99
N VAL A 163 -0.68 17.73 16.89
CA VAL A 163 -1.47 18.94 16.61
C VAL A 163 -0.64 19.88 15.74
N ASN A 164 -1.23 20.34 14.63
CA ASN A 164 -0.61 21.23 13.61
C ASN A 164 0.51 20.61 12.76
N ASP A 165 0.49 19.29 12.51
CA ASP A 165 1.39 18.67 11.54
C ASP A 165 1.15 19.22 10.11
N PRO A 166 2.13 19.91 9.48
CA PRO A 166 1.99 20.39 8.10
C PRO A 166 1.88 19.24 7.08
N TYR A 167 2.22 18.01 7.47
CA TYR A 167 2.17 16.80 6.66
C TYR A 167 1.15 15.78 7.21
N SER A 168 0.00 16.29 7.66
CA SER A 168 -1.05 15.49 8.29
C SER A 168 -1.53 14.33 7.41
N ILE A 169 -1.03 13.13 7.70
CA ILE A 169 -1.37 11.88 7.00
C ILE A 169 -2.86 11.53 7.02
N THR A 170 -3.62 12.08 7.97
CA THR A 170 -5.07 11.90 8.06
C THR A 170 -5.79 12.43 6.81
N ALA A 171 -5.18 13.39 6.09
CA ALA A 171 -5.69 13.90 4.82
C ALA A 171 -5.76 12.80 3.73
N PHE A 172 -4.96 11.74 3.84
CA PHE A 172 -4.97 10.64 2.87
C PHE A 172 -6.07 9.61 3.14
N TYR A 173 -6.75 9.70 4.30
CA TYR A 173 -7.74 8.71 4.76
C TYR A 173 -8.80 8.43 3.68
N GLU A 174 -9.46 9.46 3.15
CA GLU A 174 -10.54 9.27 2.17
C GLU A 174 -10.05 8.68 0.84
N SER A 175 -8.88 9.11 0.36
CA SER A 175 -8.33 8.59 -0.89
C SER A 175 -7.95 7.11 -0.78
N ILE A 176 -7.31 6.72 0.33
CA ILE A 176 -6.98 5.32 0.60
C ILE A 176 -8.25 4.51 0.86
N ARG A 177 -9.25 5.08 1.56
CA ARG A 177 -10.52 4.41 1.84
C ARG A 177 -11.24 4.02 0.55
N LYS A 178 -11.25 4.89 -0.46
CA LYS A 178 -11.85 4.64 -1.79
C LYS A 178 -11.19 3.46 -2.52
N CYS A 179 -9.92 3.17 -2.24
CA CYS A 179 -9.18 2.05 -2.84
C CYS A 179 -9.72 0.67 -2.39
N SER A 180 -10.66 0.58 -1.45
CA SER A 180 -11.41 -0.65 -1.16
C SER A 180 -12.19 -1.18 -2.37
N SER A 181 -12.50 -0.30 -3.33
CA SER A 181 -13.28 -0.64 -4.53
C SER A 181 -12.44 -1.20 -5.69
N LEU A 182 -11.10 -1.26 -5.55
CA LEU A 182 -10.18 -1.80 -6.55
C LEU A 182 -10.55 -3.23 -6.95
N ARG A 183 -10.40 -3.57 -8.24
CA ARG A 183 -10.62 -4.93 -8.75
C ARG A 183 -9.57 -5.92 -8.27
N GLN A 184 -8.31 -5.50 -8.16
CA GLN A 184 -7.21 -6.34 -7.70
C GLN A 184 -7.35 -6.61 -6.21
N HIS A 185 -7.45 -7.88 -5.84
CA HIS A 185 -7.41 -8.31 -4.44
C HIS A 185 -6.20 -7.75 -3.70
N HIS A 186 -5.00 -7.88 -4.27
CA HIS A 186 -3.77 -7.34 -3.67
C HIS A 186 -3.84 -5.83 -3.42
N GLY A 187 -4.43 -5.07 -4.36
CA GLY A 187 -4.64 -3.63 -4.20
C GLY A 187 -5.54 -3.32 -3.00
N ARG A 188 -6.65 -4.05 -2.84
CA ARG A 188 -7.54 -3.90 -1.67
C ARG A 188 -6.83 -4.25 -0.36
N THR A 189 -6.03 -5.32 -0.33
CA THR A 189 -5.26 -5.71 0.86
C THR A 189 -4.24 -4.64 1.25
N MET A 190 -3.46 -4.13 0.29
CA MET A 190 -2.47 -3.08 0.57
C MET A 190 -3.13 -1.77 0.98
N ALA A 191 -4.23 -1.38 0.34
CA ALA A 191 -5.01 -0.20 0.75
C ALA A 191 -5.54 -0.33 2.17
N SER A 192 -6.04 -1.50 2.56
CA SER A 192 -6.57 -1.74 3.91
C SER A 192 -5.50 -1.62 4.98
N ARG A 193 -4.28 -2.09 4.70
CA ARG A 193 -3.13 -1.92 5.60
C ARG A 193 -2.62 -0.47 5.63
N ALA A 194 -2.51 0.17 4.47
CA ALA A 194 -2.10 1.57 4.36
C ALA A 194 -3.04 2.52 5.11
N LEU A 195 -4.34 2.19 5.17
CA LEU A 195 -5.34 2.98 5.89
C LEU A 195 -4.98 3.15 7.37
N LEU A 196 -4.34 2.17 7.99
CA LEU A 196 -4.03 2.19 9.43
C LEU A 196 -3.13 3.36 9.80
N CYS A 197 -2.12 3.68 8.98
CA CYS A 197 -1.20 4.78 9.28
C CYS A 197 -1.86 6.17 9.19
N THR A 198 -3.13 6.24 8.75
CA THR A 198 -3.91 7.48 8.63
C THR A 198 -4.91 7.70 9.78
N ILE A 199 -5.06 6.73 10.69
CA ILE A 199 -6.06 6.76 11.77
C ILE A 199 -5.35 6.96 13.12
N PRO A 200 -5.43 8.14 13.74
CA PRO A 200 -4.96 8.35 15.11
C PRO A 200 -5.65 7.40 16.09
N GLY A 201 -4.94 6.97 17.14
CA GLY A 201 -5.43 5.93 18.07
C GLY A 201 -6.74 6.29 18.77
N ASP A 202 -6.94 7.57 19.08
CA ASP A 202 -8.14 8.14 19.69
C ASP A 202 -9.36 8.21 18.74
N GLN A 203 -9.13 8.17 17.42
CA GLN A 203 -10.20 8.19 16.41
C GLN A 203 -10.62 6.80 15.93
N LEU A 204 -9.92 5.76 16.38
CA LEU A 204 -10.14 4.39 15.90
C LEU A 204 -11.59 3.96 15.99
N GLN A 205 -12.20 4.05 17.17
CA GLN A 205 -13.56 3.54 17.40
C GLN A 205 -14.54 4.19 16.42
N THR A 206 -14.45 5.52 16.30
CA THR A 206 -15.27 6.31 15.40
C THR A 206 -15.07 5.91 13.95
N LYS A 207 -13.82 5.73 13.51
CA LYS A 207 -13.49 5.31 12.13
C LYS A 207 -13.92 3.87 11.84
N TYR A 208 -13.81 2.96 12.79
CA TYR A 208 -14.28 1.59 12.64
C TYR A 208 -15.79 1.55 12.42
N GLU A 209 -16.55 2.22 13.29
CA GLU A 209 -18.00 2.30 13.15
C GLU A 209 -18.42 3.05 11.87
N GLU A 210 -17.69 4.09 11.47
CA GLU A 210 -17.91 4.80 10.19
C GLU A 210 -17.78 3.84 9.00
N ILE A 211 -16.71 3.04 8.95
CA ILE A 211 -16.48 2.06 7.89
C ILE A 211 -17.57 0.98 7.90
N LEU A 212 -17.95 0.46 9.07
CA LEU A 212 -18.98 -0.56 9.19
C LEU A 212 -20.35 -0.05 8.73
N ARG A 213 -20.72 1.19 9.09
CA ARG A 213 -21.96 1.85 8.61
C ARG A 213 -22.00 2.04 7.10
N SER A 214 -20.85 2.02 6.42
CA SER A 214 -20.78 2.17 4.96
C SER A 214 -21.23 0.93 4.18
N ILE A 215 -21.36 -0.21 4.88
CA ILE A 215 -21.91 -1.46 4.37
C ILE A 215 -23.44 -1.41 4.51
N PRO A 216 -24.21 -1.57 3.41
CA PRO A 216 -25.67 -1.62 3.48
C PRO A 216 -26.17 -2.75 4.41
N THR A 217 -27.35 -2.60 4.99
CA THR A 217 -27.90 -3.57 5.95
C THR A 217 -28.83 -4.62 5.32
N SER A 218 -28.95 -4.62 3.98
CA SER A 218 -29.70 -5.62 3.23
C SER A 218 -28.94 -6.04 1.97
N VAL A 219 -29.16 -7.27 1.51
CA VAL A 219 -28.51 -7.78 0.29
C VAL A 219 -28.97 -7.02 -0.95
N GLU A 220 -30.25 -6.67 -1.03
CA GLU A 220 -30.82 -5.95 -2.16
C GLU A 220 -30.18 -4.56 -2.32
N GLU A 221 -30.06 -3.81 -1.22
CA GLU A 221 -29.38 -2.53 -1.25
C GLU A 221 -27.89 -2.69 -1.56
N CYS A 222 -27.25 -3.70 -0.97
CA CYS A 222 -25.84 -4.01 -1.19
C CYS A 222 -25.54 -4.26 -2.67
N LEU A 223 -26.28 -5.16 -3.31
CA LEU A 223 -26.10 -5.50 -4.72
C LEU A 223 -26.48 -4.34 -5.66
N ARG A 224 -27.37 -3.45 -5.23
CA ARG A 224 -27.75 -2.25 -5.99
C ARG A 224 -26.69 -1.14 -5.92
N THR A 225 -26.03 -0.97 -4.79
CA THR A 225 -25.18 0.20 -4.50
C THR A 225 -23.68 -0.08 -4.49
N ARG A 226 -23.28 -1.35 -4.35
CA ARG A 226 -21.89 -1.76 -4.18
C ARG A 226 -21.53 -2.94 -5.06
N THR A 227 -20.27 -2.99 -5.49
CA THR A 227 -19.69 -4.22 -6.03
C THR A 227 -19.22 -5.12 -4.89
N LEU A 228 -19.20 -6.44 -5.11
CA LEU A 228 -18.65 -7.39 -4.11
C LEU A 228 -17.17 -7.12 -3.80
N ASN A 229 -16.42 -6.57 -4.75
CA ASN A 229 -15.05 -6.10 -4.51
C ASN A 229 -15.02 -4.97 -3.47
N THR A 230 -15.95 -4.02 -3.57
CA THR A 230 -16.06 -2.91 -2.61
C THR A 230 -16.41 -3.44 -1.22
N VAL A 231 -17.39 -4.34 -1.11
CA VAL A 231 -17.76 -4.97 0.18
C VAL A 231 -16.57 -5.71 0.77
N HIS A 232 -15.90 -6.55 -0.03
CA HIS A 232 -14.70 -7.26 0.40
C HIS A 232 -13.58 -6.32 0.85
N GLY A 233 -13.33 -5.23 0.11
CA GLY A 233 -12.33 -4.23 0.50
C GLY A 233 -12.67 -3.51 1.79
N THR A 234 -13.94 -3.17 2.01
CA THR A 234 -14.42 -2.59 3.27
C THR A 234 -14.24 -3.57 4.43
N LEU A 235 -14.53 -4.86 4.23
CA LEU A 235 -14.29 -5.90 5.24
C LEU A 235 -12.80 -6.07 5.56
N LEU A 236 -11.91 -6.02 4.55
CA LEU A 236 -10.46 -6.04 4.77
C LEU A 236 -9.98 -4.83 5.60
N GLN A 237 -10.58 -3.65 5.41
CA GLN A 237 -10.28 -2.47 6.23
C GLN A 237 -10.68 -2.71 7.70
N LEU A 238 -11.89 -3.21 7.93
CA LEU A 238 -12.35 -3.56 9.29
C LEU A 238 -11.47 -4.63 9.91
N GLU A 239 -11.10 -5.67 9.17
CA GLU A 239 -10.22 -6.74 9.64
C GLU A 239 -8.85 -6.18 10.05
N CYS A 240 -8.24 -5.35 9.19
CA CYS A 240 -6.95 -4.73 9.48
C CYS A 240 -7.02 -3.87 10.75
N ILE A 241 -8.07 -3.06 10.91
CA ILE A 241 -8.22 -2.22 12.10
C ILE A 241 -8.44 -3.09 13.35
N ALA A 242 -9.22 -4.17 13.28
CA ALA A 242 -9.47 -5.02 14.43
C ALA A 242 -8.25 -5.85 14.86
N ARG A 243 -7.41 -6.29 13.91
CA ARG A 243 -6.29 -7.20 14.18
C ARG A 243 -4.98 -6.51 14.54
N GLU A 244 -4.68 -5.37 13.94
CA GLU A 244 -3.34 -4.76 14.03
C GLU A 244 -3.15 -3.97 15.34
N HIS A 245 -2.01 -4.15 16.01
CA HIS A 245 -1.70 -3.44 17.25
C HIS A 245 -1.31 -1.98 16.93
N PRO A 246 -1.87 -0.94 17.59
CA PRO A 246 -2.39 -0.92 18.97
C PRO A 246 -3.92 -1.09 19.14
N PHE A 247 -4.62 -1.48 18.08
CA PHE A 247 -6.06 -1.35 17.99
C PHE A 247 -6.84 -2.47 18.68
N ARG A 248 -6.23 -3.65 18.82
CA ARG A 248 -6.80 -4.86 19.42
C ARG A 248 -7.28 -4.70 20.87
N ASN A 249 -6.75 -3.74 21.64
CA ASN A 249 -7.16 -3.48 23.03
C ASN A 249 -8.02 -2.21 23.19
N THR A 250 -8.18 -1.44 22.11
CA THR A 250 -8.80 -0.11 22.14
C THR A 250 -10.24 -0.15 21.62
N LEU A 251 -10.51 -1.03 20.66
CA LEU A 251 -11.85 -1.22 20.10
C LEU A 251 -12.77 -1.86 21.15
N LYS A 252 -13.84 -1.16 21.52
CA LYS A 252 -14.82 -1.64 22.49
C LYS A 252 -16.08 -2.07 21.75
N VAL A 253 -16.56 -3.27 22.06
CA VAL A 253 -17.87 -3.75 21.59
C VAL A 253 -18.98 -3.00 22.36
N THR A 254 -19.36 -1.84 21.85
CA THR A 254 -20.50 -1.06 22.36
C THR A 254 -21.81 -1.64 21.86
N PRO A 255 -22.96 -1.38 22.52
CA PRO A 255 -24.27 -1.76 21.99
C PRO A 255 -24.54 -1.20 20.58
N SER A 256 -24.01 -0.01 20.28
CA SER A 256 -24.09 0.57 18.93
C SER A 256 -23.32 -0.26 17.92
N LEU A 257 -22.08 -0.64 18.24
CA LEU A 257 -21.27 -1.48 17.37
C LEU A 257 -21.92 -2.85 17.15
N ALA A 258 -22.41 -3.49 18.21
CA ALA A 258 -23.13 -4.75 18.13
C ALA A 258 -24.37 -4.66 17.21
N GLY A 259 -25.14 -3.58 17.33
CA GLY A 259 -26.29 -3.31 16.46
C GLY A 259 -25.91 -3.20 14.98
N LEU A 260 -24.77 -2.56 14.67
CA LEU A 260 -24.25 -2.48 13.30
C LEU A 260 -23.89 -3.87 12.75
N PHE A 261 -23.25 -4.72 13.55
CA PHE A 261 -22.93 -6.10 13.14
C PHE A 261 -24.16 -6.95 12.88
N VAL A 262 -25.20 -6.83 13.71
CA VAL A 262 -26.48 -7.48 13.47
C VAL A 262 -27.06 -7.04 12.12
N GLY A 263 -26.98 -5.75 11.80
CA GLY A 263 -27.46 -5.19 10.53
C GLY A 263 -26.75 -5.73 9.28
N VAL A 264 -25.49 -6.14 9.39
CA VAL A 264 -24.72 -6.71 8.27
C VAL A 264 -24.55 -8.23 8.35
N SER A 265 -25.24 -8.89 9.29
CA SER A 265 -25.11 -10.33 9.54
C SER A 265 -25.49 -11.21 8.35
N TYR A 266 -26.21 -10.67 7.36
CA TYR A 266 -26.53 -11.37 6.12
C TYR A 266 -25.28 -11.76 5.31
N LEU A 267 -24.14 -11.07 5.51
CA LEU A 267 -22.89 -11.34 4.79
C LEU A 267 -22.33 -12.75 5.05
N GLN A 268 -22.78 -13.41 6.12
CA GLN A 268 -22.41 -14.79 6.43
C GLN A 268 -23.37 -15.83 5.81
N ASP A 269 -24.57 -15.42 5.38
CA ASP A 269 -25.61 -16.34 4.91
C ASP A 269 -25.42 -16.68 3.42
N THR A 270 -25.02 -17.93 3.16
CA THR A 270 -24.75 -18.44 1.80
C THR A 270 -25.99 -18.52 0.93
N ARG A 271 -27.19 -18.49 1.54
CA ARG A 271 -28.47 -18.52 0.80
C ARG A 271 -28.81 -17.14 0.22
N VAL A 272 -28.25 -16.08 0.81
CA VAL A 272 -28.55 -14.69 0.43
C VAL A 272 -27.40 -14.06 -0.35
N LEU A 273 -26.15 -14.37 0.01
CA LEU A 273 -24.96 -13.87 -0.69
C LEU A 273 -23.91 -14.98 -0.87
N ASP A 274 -23.83 -15.56 -2.07
CA ASP A 274 -22.81 -16.57 -2.38
C ASP A 274 -21.50 -15.92 -2.87
N CYS A 275 -20.71 -15.42 -1.91
CA CYS A 275 -19.38 -14.88 -2.18
C CYS A 275 -18.39 -15.37 -1.10
N PRO A 276 -17.65 -16.47 -1.34
CA PRO A 276 -16.76 -17.05 -0.34
C PRO A 276 -15.70 -16.07 0.23
N PRO A 277 -15.05 -15.19 -0.57
CA PRO A 277 -14.12 -14.22 -0.02
C PRO A 277 -14.77 -13.21 0.94
N VAL A 278 -15.95 -12.68 0.59
CA VAL A 278 -16.69 -11.74 1.45
C VAL A 278 -17.06 -12.41 2.77
N ARG A 279 -17.62 -13.63 2.69
CA ARG A 279 -17.99 -14.40 3.87
C ARG A 279 -16.78 -14.71 4.76
N ALA A 280 -15.69 -15.20 4.18
CA ALA A 280 -14.48 -15.54 4.94
C ALA A 280 -13.94 -14.31 5.68
N THR A 281 -13.78 -13.18 4.99
CA THR A 281 -13.28 -11.94 5.60
C THR A 281 -14.25 -11.40 6.66
N PHE A 282 -15.58 -11.49 6.44
CA PHE A 282 -16.56 -11.12 7.47
C PHE A 282 -16.42 -11.95 8.74
N MET A 283 -16.20 -13.26 8.61
CA MET A 283 -15.94 -14.12 9.77
C MET A 283 -14.64 -13.74 10.49
N GLU A 284 -13.58 -13.39 9.76
CA GLU A 284 -12.32 -12.88 10.35
C GLU A 284 -12.52 -11.55 11.09
N VAL A 285 -13.39 -10.67 10.59
CA VAL A 285 -13.78 -9.44 11.30
C VAL A 285 -14.48 -9.77 12.62
N CYS A 286 -15.44 -10.70 12.60
CA CYS A 286 -16.17 -11.13 13.78
C CYS A 286 -15.29 -11.81 14.84
N THR A 287 -14.24 -12.55 14.43
CA THR A 287 -13.32 -13.21 15.37
C THR A 287 -12.25 -12.26 15.93
N ALA A 288 -12.03 -11.12 15.29
CA ALA A 288 -11.05 -10.13 15.72
C ALA A 288 -11.57 -9.16 16.82
N LEU A 289 -12.89 -9.13 17.05
CA LEU A 289 -13.59 -8.34 18.08
C LEU A 289 -13.89 -9.15 19.34
#